data_AF-A0A7C8ZET5-F1
#
_entry.id   AF-A0A7C8ZET5-F1
#
_cell.length_a   1.000
_cell.length_b   1.000
_cell.length_c   1.000
_cell.angle_alpha   90.00
_cell.angle_beta   90.00
_cell.angle_gamma   90.00
#
_symmetry.space_group_name_H-M   'P 1'
#
loop_
_entity.id
_entity.type
_entity.pdbx_description
1 polymer ?
#
loop_
_entity_poly.entity_id
_entity_poly.type
_entity_poly.pdbx_seq_one_letter_code
_entity_poly.pdbx_strand_id
1 'polypeptide(L)'
;CHCLLQLLSYHFRLARSKIKGKYFVRLDRIGEGVRWRRTTGQEIYSPLISAFSELDMEDWKKNKVPFLSGFNDSYSLPENVAIITLQELDCGRTLLRLAHLYEIGEHEVLSAMAHVKLKKLFPEKEIT
;
A
#
# COMPACT_ATOMS: atom_id res chain seq x y z
N CYS A 1 21.10 -10.88 16.17
CA CYS A 1 19.81 -11.59 15.98
C CYS A 1 19.24 -11.15 14.62
N HIS A 2 19.68 -11.78 13.54
CA HIS A 2 19.30 -11.43 12.17
C HIS A 2 17.97 -12.13 11.84
N CYS A 3 16.89 -11.37 11.68
CA CYS A 3 15.65 -11.92 11.10
C CYS A 3 15.87 -12.09 9.59
N LEU A 4 16.00 -13.35 9.15
CA LEU A 4 16.16 -13.69 7.74
C LEU A 4 14.77 -13.69 7.07
N LEU A 5 14.55 -12.80 6.10
CA LEU A 5 13.42 -12.91 5.18
C LEU A 5 13.83 -13.88 4.08
N GLN A 6 13.21 -15.05 4.00
CA GLN A 6 13.51 -16.01 2.93
C GLN A 6 12.40 -15.95 1.88
N LEU A 7 12.78 -15.51 0.68
CA LEU A 7 11.88 -15.45 -0.47
C LEU A 7 11.97 -16.77 -1.22
N LEU A 8 10.90 -17.56 -1.18
CA LEU A 8 10.88 -18.85 -1.87
C LEU A 8 10.08 -18.71 -3.16
N SER A 9 10.77 -18.91 -4.29
CA SER A 9 10.17 -18.96 -5.62
C SER A 9 9.96 -20.41 -6.03
N TYR A 10 8.71 -20.82 -6.22
CA TYR A 10 8.36 -22.18 -6.63
C TYR A 10 7.66 -22.18 -7.99
N HIS A 11 7.92 -23.23 -8.78
CA HIS A 11 7.27 -23.50 -10.05
C HIS A 11 6.39 -24.74 -9.91
N PHE A 12 5.07 -24.60 -10.04
CA PHE A 12 4.13 -25.72 -10.05
C PHE A 12 3.67 -25.99 -11.49
N ARG A 13 3.72 -27.26 -11.92
CA ARG A 13 3.10 -27.73 -13.16
C ARG A 13 1.73 -28.32 -12.84
N LEU A 14 0.67 -27.66 -13.28
CA LEU A 14 -0.68 -28.23 -13.33
C LEU A 14 -0.99 -28.50 -14.80
N ALA A 15 -1.17 -29.78 -15.14
CA ALA A 15 -1.54 -30.49 -16.37
C ALA A 15 -1.54 -29.81 -17.77
N ARG A 16 -1.61 -28.49 -17.94
CA ARG A 16 -1.49 -27.76 -19.22
C ARG A 16 -0.99 -26.31 -19.13
N SER A 17 -0.59 -25.81 -17.96
CA SER A 17 0.01 -24.46 -17.84
C SER A 17 1.05 -24.39 -16.71
N LYS A 18 2.11 -23.59 -16.92
CA LYS A 18 3.14 -23.34 -15.90
C LYS A 18 2.72 -22.13 -15.07
N ILE A 19 2.51 -22.32 -13.78
CA ILE A 19 2.19 -21.24 -12.85
C ILE A 19 3.49 -20.80 -12.16
N LYS A 20 3.73 -19.50 -12.10
CA LYS A 20 4.82 -18.89 -11.33
C LYS A 20 4.21 -18.06 -10.22
N GLY A 21 4.58 -18.35 -8.98
CA GLY A 21 4.14 -17.63 -7.79
C GLY A 21 5.32 -17.27 -6.89
N LYS A 22 5.05 -16.41 -5.90
CA LYS A 22 6.01 -16.06 -4.85
C LYS A 22 5.37 -16.35 -3.50
N TYR A 23 6.15 -16.90 -2.59
CA TYR A 23 5.75 -17.07 -1.20
C TYR A 23 6.72 -16.31 -0.30
N PHE A 24 6.16 -15.68 0.71
CA PHE A 24 6.90 -14.91 1.70
C PHE A 24 6.74 -15.62 3.03
N VAL A 25 7.86 -16.05 3.61
CA VAL A 25 7.91 -16.70 4.92
C VAL A 25 8.85 -15.90 5.80
N ARG A 26 8.39 -15.60 7.01
CA ARG A 26 9.15 -14.88 8.03
C ARG A 26 8.93 -15.53 9.39
N LEU A 27 10.01 -15.66 10.14
CA LEU A 27 9.98 -16.11 11.53
C LEU A 27 10.12 -14.88 12.42
N ASP A 28 9.09 -14.59 13.19
CA ASP A 28 9.04 -13.47 14.13
C ASP A 28 8.91 -13.97 15.56
N ARG A 29 9.24 -13.10 16.51
CA ARG A 29 8.93 -13.34 17.93
C ARG A 29 7.41 -13.38 18.13
N ILE A 30 6.99 -14.07 19.18
CA ILE A 30 5.58 -14.11 19.59
C ILE A 30 5.09 -12.66 19.78
N GLY A 31 3.99 -12.30 19.12
CA GLY A 31 3.41 -10.96 19.14
C GLY A 31 3.87 -10.02 18.02
N GLU A 32 5.04 -10.25 17.41
CA GLU A 32 5.61 -9.31 16.41
C GLU A 32 5.19 -9.64 14.96
N GLY A 33 4.87 -10.91 14.68
CA GLY A 33 4.56 -11.37 13.32
C GLY A 33 3.28 -10.77 12.73
N VAL A 34 2.38 -10.27 13.57
CA VAL A 34 1.15 -9.61 13.14
C VAL A 34 1.43 -8.37 12.32
N ARG A 35 2.37 -7.52 12.76
CA ARG A 35 2.72 -6.27 12.08
C ARG A 35 3.22 -6.56 10.67
N TRP A 36 4.11 -7.54 10.55
CA TRP A 36 4.62 -7.96 9.25
C TRP A 36 3.51 -8.48 8.33
N ARG A 37 2.60 -9.34 8.84
CA ARG A 37 1.48 -9.86 8.04
C ARG A 37 0.58 -8.75 7.49
N ARG A 38 0.27 -7.72 8.29
CA ARG A 38 -0.60 -6.62 7.86
C ARG A 38 0.14 -5.69 6.90
N THR A 39 1.33 -5.21 7.25
CA THR A 39 2.09 -4.26 6.41
C THR A 39 2.53 -4.89 5.10
N THR A 40 3.22 -6.04 5.14
CA THR A 40 3.69 -6.71 3.93
C THR A 40 2.52 -7.31 3.13
N GLY A 41 1.43 -7.72 3.78
CA GLY A 41 0.20 -8.13 3.10
C GLY A 41 -0.37 -7.01 2.22
N GLN A 42 -0.39 -5.78 2.72
CA GLN A 42 -0.83 -4.61 1.95
C GLN A 42 0.12 -4.28 0.80
N GLU A 43 1.43 -4.35 1.02
CA GLU A 43 2.45 -4.13 -0.04
C GLU A 43 2.34 -5.17 -1.17
N ILE A 44 2.03 -6.42 -0.84
CA ILE A 44 1.82 -7.48 -1.82
C ILE A 44 0.51 -7.28 -2.59
N TYR A 45 -0.55 -6.83 -1.90
CA TYR A 45 -1.85 -6.57 -2.52
C TYR A 45 -1.80 -5.35 -3.46
N SER A 46 -1.05 -4.32 -3.09
CA SER A 46 -0.92 -3.05 -3.82
C SER A 46 0.55 -2.76 -4.17
N PRO A 47 1.13 -3.47 -5.16
CA PRO A 47 2.52 -3.25 -5.54
C PRO A 47 2.70 -1.90 -6.25
N LEU A 48 3.94 -1.38 -6.23
CA LEU A 48 4.31 -0.21 -7.01
C LEU A 48 4.10 -0.47 -8.50
N ILE A 49 3.43 0.48 -9.18
CA ILE A 49 3.17 0.41 -10.61
C ILE A 49 4.31 1.11 -11.34
N SER A 50 5.04 0.37 -12.17
CA SER A 50 6.09 0.93 -13.03
C SER A 50 5.50 1.41 -14.36
N ALA A 51 5.88 2.62 -14.78
CA ALA A 51 5.54 3.19 -16.08
C ALA A 51 6.82 3.53 -16.85
N PHE A 52 6.84 3.23 -18.15
CA PHE A 52 7.98 3.45 -19.02
C PHE A 52 7.55 4.30 -20.22
N SER A 53 8.43 5.19 -20.67
CA SER A 53 8.23 6.04 -21.85
C SER A 53 9.56 6.26 -22.52
N GLU A 54 9.58 6.26 -23.85
CA GLU A 54 10.75 6.64 -24.64
C GLU A 54 10.67 8.15 -24.87
N LEU A 55 11.60 8.89 -24.27
CA LEU A 55 11.69 10.34 -24.36
C LEU A 55 13.17 10.73 -24.40
N ASP A 56 13.49 11.71 -25.23
CA ASP A 56 14.82 12.33 -25.18
C ASP A 56 15.01 13.04 -23.84
N MET A 57 16.26 13.05 -23.35
CA MET A 57 16.57 13.55 -22.01
C MET A 57 16.22 15.04 -21.83
N GLU A 58 16.27 15.83 -22.90
CA GLU A 58 15.86 17.24 -22.90
C GLU A 58 14.34 17.38 -22.79
N ASP A 59 13.58 16.57 -23.52
CA ASP A 59 12.11 16.55 -23.46
C ASP A 59 11.60 16.03 -22.11
N TRP A 60 12.31 15.08 -21.49
CA TRP A 60 12.02 14.61 -20.14
C TRP A 60 12.16 15.72 -19.10
N LYS A 61 13.27 16.48 -19.12
CA LYS A 61 13.54 17.55 -18.15
C LYS A 61 12.55 18.72 -18.27
N LYS A 62 12.03 18.98 -19.47
CA LYS A 62 11.12 20.09 -19.74
C LYS A 62 9.67 19.82 -19.31
N ASN A 63 9.21 18.57 -19.39
CA ASN A 63 7.77 18.26 -19.38
C ASN A 63 7.28 17.48 -18.14
N LYS A 64 8.15 17.09 -17.20
CA LYS A 64 7.76 16.16 -16.12
C LYS A 64 7.77 16.84 -14.75
N VAL A 65 6.62 16.76 -14.07
CA VAL A 65 6.55 16.88 -12.60
C VAL A 65 7.05 15.54 -12.03
N PRO A 66 8.21 15.50 -11.34
CA PRO A 66 8.86 14.25 -10.95
C PRO A 66 8.15 13.52 -9.81
N PHE A 67 7.31 14.22 -9.06
CA PHE A 67 6.57 13.68 -7.92
C PHE A 67 5.20 14.36 -7.85
N LEU A 68 4.14 13.56 -7.88
CA LEU A 68 2.78 14.03 -7.64
C LEU A 68 2.17 13.17 -6.54
N SER A 69 1.84 13.80 -5.43
CA SER A 69 1.05 13.21 -4.35
C SER A 69 -0.29 13.92 -4.30
N GLY A 70 -1.38 13.16 -4.12
CA GLY A 70 -2.68 13.75 -3.80
C GLY A 70 -2.74 14.27 -2.35
N PHE A 71 -1.80 13.88 -1.50
CA PHE A 71 -1.75 14.25 -0.08
C PHE A 71 -0.89 15.49 0.12
N ASN A 72 -1.09 16.15 1.26
CA ASN A 72 -0.13 17.12 1.76
C ASN A 72 1.24 16.45 2.00
N ASP A 73 2.34 17.07 1.54
CA ASP A 73 3.71 16.54 1.64
C ASP A 73 4.15 16.12 3.05
N SER A 74 3.59 16.75 4.09
CA SER A 74 3.89 16.46 5.50
C SER A 74 3.00 15.38 6.12
N TYR A 75 2.07 14.78 5.37
CA TYR A 75 1.05 13.90 5.91
C TYR A 75 1.10 12.49 5.31
N SER A 76 1.22 11.51 6.20
CA SER A 76 1.02 10.10 5.91
C SER A 76 -0.19 9.55 6.66
N LEU A 77 -0.79 8.49 6.12
CA LEU A 77 -1.80 7.74 6.86
C LEU A 77 -1.17 7.09 8.11
N PRO A 78 -1.94 6.93 9.19
CA PRO A 78 -1.54 6.07 10.31
C PRO A 78 -1.20 4.66 9.81
N GLU A 79 -0.20 4.02 10.43
CA GLU A 79 0.28 2.69 10.00
C GLU A 79 -0.78 1.59 10.07
N ASN A 80 -1.80 1.77 10.92
CA ASN A 80 -2.92 0.85 11.07
C ASN A 80 -4.13 1.19 10.18
N VAL A 81 -3.99 2.10 9.21
CA VAL A 81 -5.06 2.47 8.27
C VAL A 81 -4.60 2.35 6.82
N ALA A 82 -5.45 1.76 5.96
CA ALA A 82 -5.25 1.73 4.51
C ALA A 82 -6.45 2.30 3.76
N ILE A 83 -6.19 2.94 2.62
CA ILE A 83 -7.23 3.24 1.62
C ILE A 83 -7.47 1.97 0.82
N ILE A 84 -8.65 1.38 0.99
CA ILE A 84 -9.04 0.17 0.25
C ILE A 84 -9.87 0.51 -1.00
N THR A 85 -10.39 1.74 -1.09
CA THR A 85 -11.09 2.22 -2.28
C THR A 85 -11.00 3.73 -2.36
N LEU A 86 -10.62 4.22 -3.53
CA LEU A 86 -10.78 5.59 -3.95
C LEU A 86 -11.32 5.54 -5.38
N GLN A 87 -12.60 5.86 -5.55
CA GLN A 87 -13.29 5.67 -6.83
C GLN A 87 -14.16 6.88 -7.14
N GLU A 88 -14.01 7.41 -8.35
CA GLU A 88 -14.94 8.41 -8.90
C GLU A 88 -16.29 7.75 -9.22
N LEU A 89 -17.36 8.43 -8.86
CA LEU A 89 -18.74 8.08 -9.12
C LEU A 89 -19.37 9.16 -10.02
N ASP A 90 -20.59 8.90 -10.48
CA ASP A 90 -21.33 9.87 -11.29
C ASP A 90 -21.54 11.20 -10.58
N CYS A 91 -21.57 12.26 -11.39
CA CYS A 91 -21.79 13.64 -10.98
C CYS A 91 -20.68 14.21 -10.08
N GLY A 92 -19.42 13.81 -10.29
CA GLY A 92 -18.27 14.34 -9.56
C GLY A 92 -18.18 13.88 -8.10
N ARG A 93 -18.95 12.86 -7.72
CA ARG A 93 -18.89 12.25 -6.38
C ARG A 93 -17.72 11.28 -6.31
N THR A 94 -17.20 11.05 -5.11
CA THR A 94 -16.11 10.10 -4.89
C THR A 94 -16.44 9.18 -3.72
N LEU A 95 -16.24 7.88 -3.91
CA LEU A 95 -16.28 6.89 -2.85
C LEU A 95 -14.87 6.71 -2.25
N LEU A 96 -14.73 7.05 -0.98
CA LEU A 96 -13.55 6.74 -0.18
C LEU A 96 -13.90 5.67 0.86
N ARG A 97 -13.14 4.58 0.89
CA ARG A 97 -13.20 3.58 1.96
C ARG A 97 -11.83 3.43 2.62
N LEU A 98 -11.81 3.61 3.93
CA LEU A 98 -10.65 3.40 4.79
C LEU A 98 -10.88 2.14 5.62
N ALA A 99 -9.83 1.32 5.79
CA ALA A 99 -9.88 0.13 6.61
C ALA A 99 -8.87 0.24 7.76
N HIS A 100 -9.29 -0.14 8.96
CA HIS A 100 -8.38 -0.43 10.05
C HIS A 100 -7.77 -1.81 9.81
N LEU A 101 -6.44 -1.91 9.81
CA LEU A 101 -5.74 -3.12 9.41
C LEU A 101 -5.65 -4.19 10.49
N TYR A 102 -5.82 -3.80 11.76
CA TYR A 102 -5.65 -4.66 12.93
C TYR A 102 -6.96 -4.92 13.64
N GLU A 103 -7.12 -6.13 14.16
CA GLU A 103 -8.22 -6.50 15.05
C GLU A 103 -7.98 -6.00 16.49
N ILE A 104 -9.01 -6.06 17.33
CA ILE A 104 -8.93 -5.65 18.72
C ILE A 104 -7.95 -6.57 19.46
N GLY A 105 -6.92 -5.98 20.07
CA GLY A 105 -5.91 -6.72 20.84
C GLY A 105 -4.90 -7.52 20.00
N GLU A 106 -4.95 -7.42 18.66
CA GLU A 106 -4.01 -8.12 17.77
C GLU A 106 -2.56 -7.63 17.91
N HIS A 107 -2.38 -6.32 18.17
CA HIS A 107 -1.09 -5.67 18.38
C HIS A 107 -1.24 -4.57 19.44
N GLU A 108 -0.29 -4.48 20.38
CA GLU A 108 -0.35 -3.57 21.53
C GLU A 108 -0.62 -2.10 21.14
N VAL A 109 0.14 -1.59 20.16
CA VAL A 109 0.01 -0.20 19.68
C VAL A 109 -0.94 -0.06 18.48
N LEU A 110 -0.84 -0.94 17.48
CA LEU A 110 -1.51 -0.76 16.17
C LEU A 110 -2.99 -1.17 16.18
N SER A 111 -3.44 -1.90 17.20
CA SER A 111 -4.88 -2.15 17.41
C SER A 111 -5.62 -0.98 18.04
N ALA A 112 -4.92 0.10 18.44
CA ALA A 112 -5.53 1.27 19.05
C ALA A 112 -6.27 2.14 18.01
N MET A 113 -7.16 3.03 18.49
CA MET A 113 -7.91 3.96 17.66
C MET A 113 -6.98 4.85 16.81
N ALA A 114 -7.29 4.96 15.52
CA ALA A 114 -6.57 5.82 14.57
C ALA A 114 -7.43 7.02 14.15
N HIS A 115 -6.78 8.17 13.93
CA HIS A 115 -7.42 9.36 13.40
C HIS A 115 -6.87 9.72 12.02
N VAL A 116 -7.77 9.93 11.06
CA VAL A 116 -7.41 10.31 9.69
C VAL A 116 -7.88 11.73 9.42
N LYS A 117 -6.96 12.58 8.93
CA LYS A 117 -7.22 13.98 8.64
C LYS A 117 -7.58 14.14 7.17
N LEU A 118 -8.86 14.03 6.83
CA LEU A 118 -9.31 14.05 5.43
C LEU A 118 -8.89 15.33 4.67
N LYS A 119 -8.90 16.50 5.32
CA LYS A 119 -8.44 17.76 4.70
C LYS A 119 -6.94 17.75 4.35
N LYS A 120 -6.12 16.92 5.02
CA LYS A 120 -4.72 16.72 4.67
C LYS A 120 -4.53 15.67 3.57
N LEU A 121 -5.45 14.72 3.45
CA LEU A 121 -5.47 13.75 2.35
C LEU A 121 -5.91 14.37 1.03
N PHE A 122 -6.82 15.34 1.08
CA PHE A 122 -7.34 16.03 -0.11
C PHE A 122 -7.30 17.56 0.11
N PRO A 123 -6.11 18.18 0.11
CA PRO A 123 -5.97 19.60 0.43
C PRO A 123 -6.73 20.50 -0.56
N GLU A 124 -6.75 20.12 -1.83
CA GLU A 124 -7.39 20.86 -2.92
C GLU A 124 -8.88 20.58 -3.10
N LYS A 125 -9.45 19.69 -2.27
CA LYS A 125 -10.88 19.34 -2.35
C LYS A 125 -11.65 19.91 -1.16
N GLU A 126 -12.86 20.35 -1.46
CA GLU A 126 -13.87 20.60 -0.43
C GLU A 126 -14.63 19.30 -0.19
N ILE A 127 -14.62 18.87 1.07
CA ILE A 127 -15.28 17.64 1.50
C ILE A 127 -16.60 18.08 2.11
N THR A 128 -17.70 17.76 1.42
CA THR A 128 -19.08 18.11 1.80
C THR A 128 -19.86 16.86 2.17
#